data_AF-A0A8H4EI43-F1
#
_entry.id   AF-A0A8H4EI43-F1
#
_cell.length_a   1.000
_cell.length_b   1.000
_cell.length_c   1.000
_cell.angle_alpha   90.00
_cell.angle_beta   90.00
_cell.angle_gamma   90.00
#
_symmetry.space_group_name_H-M   'P 1'
#
loop_
_entity.id
_entity.type
_entity.pdbx_description
1 polymer ?
#
loop_
_entity_poly.entity_id
_entity_poly.type
_entity_poly.pdbx_seq_one_letter_code
_entity_poly.pdbx_strand_id
1 'polypeptide(L)'
;MVVSDKIDRYDFGLINITDSTYLKSMTTFIKNTDSKSHPELIMGDGIEVTSYGSHACKSGWRSHVTCGYIKGLGTITTDSKGRAFKDHIYYNKSAFQISCAGDSGGSVYSYLQDLKTVGL
;
A
#
# COMPACT_ATOMS: atom_id res chain seq x y z
N MET A 1 6.33 -36.75 1.36
CA MET A 1 7.04 -35.48 1.65
C MET A 1 6.68 -34.53 0.52
N VAL A 2 5.77 -33.58 0.77
CA VAL A 2 5.34 -32.61 -0.24
C VAL A 2 6.46 -31.59 -0.37
N VAL A 3 7.10 -31.52 -1.54
CA VAL A 3 8.03 -30.44 -1.86
C VAL A 3 7.18 -29.17 -1.92
N SER A 4 7.37 -28.28 -0.95
CA SER A 4 6.69 -26.99 -0.93
C SER A 4 7.21 -26.17 -2.11
N ASP A 5 6.42 -26.09 -3.17
CA ASP A 5 6.74 -25.22 -4.30
C ASP A 5 6.68 -23.75 -3.85
N LYS A 6 7.84 -23.23 -3.44
CA LYS A 6 8.21 -21.81 -3.38
C LYS A 6 7.28 -20.89 -2.57
N ILE A 7 7.22 -21.07 -1.26
CA ILE A 7 6.79 -20.00 -0.33
C ILE A 7 7.94 -19.00 -0.20
N ASP A 8 8.19 -18.18 -1.24
CA ASP A 8 9.32 -17.22 -1.25
C ASP A 8 9.15 -16.06 -2.27
N ARG A 9 7.92 -15.71 -2.63
CA ARG A 9 7.66 -14.61 -3.58
C ARG A 9 7.28 -13.34 -2.84
N TYR A 10 8.04 -12.28 -3.06
CA TYR A 10 7.59 -10.93 -2.76
C TYR A 10 6.71 -10.42 -3.91
N ASP A 11 5.64 -9.72 -3.58
CA ASP A 11 4.73 -9.11 -4.55
C ASP A 11 5.10 -7.63 -4.79
N PHE A 12 6.16 -7.40 -5.57
CA PHE A 12 6.56 -6.06 -5.98
C PHE A 12 7.02 -6.03 -7.45
N GLY A 13 6.95 -4.85 -8.05
CA GLY A 13 7.47 -4.57 -9.39
C GLY A 13 8.05 -3.17 -9.45
N LEU A 14 9.04 -2.98 -10.31
CA LEU A 14 9.67 -1.69 -10.56
C LEU A 14 9.45 -1.29 -12.01
N ILE A 15 9.10 -0.02 -12.22
CA ILE A 15 8.93 0.56 -13.56
C ILE A 15 10.09 1.52 -13.79
N ASN A 16 10.88 1.25 -14.83
CA ASN A 16 11.95 2.15 -15.25
C ASN A 16 11.39 3.22 -16.20
N ILE A 17 11.39 4.48 -15.76
CA ILE A 17 10.96 5.62 -16.58
C ILE A 17 12.20 6.15 -17.30
N THR A 18 12.25 5.97 -18.62
CA THR A 18 13.43 6.28 -19.44
C THR A 18 13.39 7.66 -20.10
N ASP A 19 12.22 8.29 -20.15
CA ASP A 19 12.07 9.62 -20.73
C ASP A 19 12.54 10.70 -19.76
N SER A 20 13.67 11.33 -20.08
CA SER A 20 14.29 12.38 -19.28
C SER A 20 13.43 13.64 -19.12
N THR A 21 12.49 13.90 -20.03
CA THR A 21 11.57 15.04 -19.94
C THR A 21 10.51 14.77 -18.88
N TYR A 22 9.96 13.56 -18.87
CA TYR A 22 9.03 13.13 -17.82
C TYR A 22 9.71 13.07 -16.46
N LEU A 23 10.93 12.52 -16.38
CA LEU A 23 11.69 12.48 -15.11
C LEU A 23 11.88 13.86 -14.50
N LYS A 24 12.13 14.90 -15.31
CA LYS A 24 12.32 16.27 -14.83
C LYS A 24 11.03 16.94 -14.34
N SER A 25 9.87 16.52 -14.84
CA SER A 25 8.57 17.09 -14.48
C SER A 25 7.82 16.26 -13.43
N MET A 26 8.33 15.08 -13.08
CA MET A 26 7.71 14.22 -12.07
C MET A 26 7.70 14.88 -10.69
N THR A 27 6.53 14.83 -10.07
CA THR A 27 6.32 15.18 -8.67
C THR A 27 5.88 13.93 -7.93
N THR A 28 6.29 13.83 -6.67
CA THR A 28 6.00 12.65 -5.83
C THR A 28 4.95 13.06 -4.81
N PHE A 29 3.75 12.51 -4.93
CA PHE A 29 2.65 12.68 -3.98
C PHE A 29 1.74 11.46 -3.99
N ILE A 30 0.96 11.28 -2.92
CA ILE A 30 -0.10 10.28 -2.88
C ILE A 30 -1.43 10.96 -3.20
N LYS A 31 -2.20 10.38 -4.12
CA LYS A 31 -3.52 10.90 -4.50
C LYS A 31 -4.54 10.64 -3.40
N ASN A 32 -5.35 11.65 -3.08
CA ASN A 32 -6.42 11.59 -2.10
C ASN A 32 -7.70 12.21 -2.70
N THR A 33 -8.15 11.63 -3.81
CA THR A 33 -9.16 12.18 -4.72
C THR A 33 -10.43 12.69 -4.03
N ASP A 34 -10.88 12.01 -2.97
CA ASP A 34 -12.14 12.32 -2.30
C ASP A 34 -12.02 13.50 -1.33
N SER A 35 -10.80 13.91 -0.99
CA SER A 35 -10.54 15.04 -0.10
C SER A 35 -10.57 16.36 -0.85
N LYS A 36 -11.54 17.21 -0.53
CA LYS A 36 -11.64 18.57 -1.10
C LYS A 36 -10.53 19.50 -0.63
N SER A 37 -10.03 19.32 0.60
CA SER A 37 -9.03 20.20 1.20
C SER A 37 -7.59 19.73 0.97
N HIS A 38 -7.39 18.41 0.84
CA HIS A 38 -6.07 17.79 0.68
C HIS A 38 -6.13 16.70 -0.40
N PRO A 39 -6.34 17.06 -1.67
CA PRO A 39 -6.45 16.10 -2.78
C PRO A 39 -5.11 15.40 -3.09
N GLU A 40 -4.01 15.96 -2.60
CA GLU A 40 -2.64 15.44 -2.74
C GLU A 40 -1.97 15.43 -1.37
N LEU A 41 -1.35 14.31 -1.02
CA LEU A 41 -0.65 14.12 0.26
C LEU A 41 0.85 14.20 0.02
N ILE A 42 1.52 14.97 0.87
CA ILE A 42 2.96 15.19 0.84
C ILE A 42 3.62 14.03 1.56
N MET A 43 4.56 13.35 0.89
CA MET A 43 5.36 12.31 1.53
C MET A 43 6.49 12.94 2.33
N GLY A 44 6.56 12.61 3.61
CA GLY A 44 7.70 12.85 4.48
C GLY A 44 8.62 11.64 4.52
N ASP A 45 9.38 11.51 5.61
CA ASP A 45 10.23 10.35 5.85
C ASP A 45 9.41 9.07 6.01
N GLY A 46 10.04 7.93 5.68
CA GLY A 46 9.42 6.61 5.80
C GLY A 46 9.08 6.28 7.25
N ILE A 47 7.96 5.57 7.45
CA ILE A 47 7.54 5.07 8.75
C ILE A 47 7.58 3.55 8.70
N GLU A 48 8.36 2.93 9.57
CA GLU A 48 8.28 1.49 9.73
C GLU A 48 6.99 1.10 10.46
N VAL A 49 6.13 0.35 9.76
CA VAL A 49 4.93 -0.25 10.37
C VAL A 49 5.35 -1.53 11.11
N THR A 50 5.62 -1.40 12.40
CA THR A 50 6.20 -2.50 13.22
C THR A 50 5.21 -3.16 14.19
N SER A 51 3.98 -2.67 14.32
CA SER A 51 3.05 -3.16 15.35
C SER A 51 1.65 -3.50 14.83
N TYR A 52 1.07 -4.54 15.45
CA TYR A 52 -0.36 -4.81 15.40
C TYR A 52 -1.13 -3.61 15.96
N GLY A 53 -2.24 -3.25 15.30
CA GLY A 53 -3.08 -2.13 15.72
C GLY A 53 -2.59 -0.76 15.27
N SER A 54 -1.43 -0.66 14.58
CA SER A 54 -1.02 0.59 13.93
C SER A 54 -2.04 1.01 12.89
N HIS A 55 -2.31 2.32 12.81
CA HIS A 55 -3.13 2.89 11.77
C HIS A 55 -2.40 2.80 10.42
N ALA A 56 -3.12 2.47 9.35
CA ALA A 56 -2.60 2.51 7.99
C ALA A 56 -3.72 2.88 7.02
N CYS A 57 -3.36 3.61 5.98
CA CYS A 57 -4.20 3.93 4.85
C CYS A 57 -3.59 3.37 3.57
N LYS A 58 -4.42 3.16 2.56
CA LYS A 58 -3.97 2.96 1.19
C LYS A 58 -4.62 3.94 0.24
N SER A 59 -3.94 4.27 -0.85
CA SER A 59 -4.52 4.96 -2.00
C SER A 59 -4.52 4.05 -3.22
N GLY A 60 -5.71 3.75 -3.76
CA GLY A 60 -5.89 2.93 -4.94
C GLY A 60 -6.75 3.60 -6.02
N TRP A 61 -6.66 3.13 -7.25
CA TRP A 61 -7.41 3.69 -8.38
C TRP A 61 -8.93 3.54 -8.25
N ARG A 62 -9.41 2.41 -7.71
CA ARG A 62 -10.85 2.09 -7.64
C ARG A 62 -11.49 2.46 -6.34
N SER A 63 -10.88 2.11 -5.21
CA SER A 63 -11.47 2.37 -3.89
C SER A 63 -10.86 3.60 -3.21
N HIS A 64 -10.07 4.39 -3.94
CA HIS A 64 -9.47 5.64 -3.47
C HIS A 64 -8.76 5.45 -2.12
N VAL A 65 -8.88 6.42 -1.21
CA VAL A 65 -8.29 6.34 0.12
C VAL A 65 -9.18 5.55 1.07
N THR A 66 -8.63 4.47 1.64
CA THR A 66 -9.27 3.74 2.74
C THR A 66 -8.27 3.51 3.86
N CYS A 67 -8.73 3.65 5.09
CA CYS A 67 -7.90 3.49 6.28
C CYS A 67 -8.45 2.43 7.23
N GLY A 68 -7.55 1.84 7.99
CA GLY A 68 -7.84 0.80 8.96
C GLY A 68 -6.65 0.59 9.89
N TYR A 69 -6.57 -0.61 10.46
CA TYR A 69 -5.53 -0.96 11.41
C TYR A 69 -4.86 -2.28 11.04
N ILE A 70 -3.57 -2.38 11.31
CA ILE A 70 -2.81 -3.61 11.09
C ILE A 70 -3.35 -4.72 11.99
N LYS A 71 -3.53 -5.90 11.40
CA LYS A 71 -4.01 -7.12 12.05
C LYS A 71 -3.03 -8.29 11.94
N GLY A 72 -2.03 -8.20 11.07
CA GLY A 72 -1.00 -9.21 10.95
C GLY A 72 0.25 -8.65 10.28
N LEU A 73 1.40 -9.12 10.75
CA LEU A 73 2.73 -8.85 10.20
C LEU A 73 3.36 -10.19 9.84
N GLY A 74 4.17 -10.23 8.78
CA GLY A 74 4.82 -11.48 8.35
C GLY A 74 3.82 -12.53 7.84
N THR A 75 2.66 -12.10 7.33
CA THR A 75 1.59 -13.04 6.96
C THR A 75 1.88 -13.75 5.65
N ILE A 76 1.34 -14.97 5.52
CA ILE A 76 1.36 -15.73 4.27
C ILE A 76 -0.01 -15.58 3.62
N THR A 77 -0.02 -15.21 2.34
CA THR A 77 -1.25 -15.10 1.54
C THR A 77 -1.16 -15.96 0.29
N THR A 78 -2.30 -16.37 -0.25
CA THR A 78 -2.38 -17.15 -1.49
C THR A 78 -3.27 -16.45 -2.49
N ASP A 79 -2.85 -16.42 -3.75
CA ASP A 79 -3.71 -15.91 -4.82
C ASP A 79 -4.68 -16.97 -5.37
N SER A 80 -5.50 -16.56 -6.33
CA SER A 80 -6.48 -17.44 -7.00
C SER A 80 -5.86 -18.58 -7.80
N LYS A 81 -4.54 -18.58 -8.04
CA LYS A 81 -3.79 -19.64 -8.71
C LYS A 81 -3.05 -20.53 -7.72
N GLY A 82 -3.25 -20.34 -6.42
CA GLY A 82 -2.58 -21.09 -5.36
C GLY A 82 -1.12 -20.71 -5.15
N ARG A 83 -0.66 -19.58 -5.70
CA ARG A 83 0.70 -19.07 -5.45
C ARG A 83 0.74 -18.46 -4.06
N ALA A 84 1.69 -18.90 -3.24
CA ALA A 84 1.91 -18.36 -1.90
C ALA A 84 2.90 -17.19 -1.91
N PHE A 85 2.59 -16.16 -1.14
CA PHE A 85 3.39 -14.97 -0.91
C PHE A 85 3.62 -14.84 0.60
N LYS A 86 4.83 -14.45 0.98
CA LYS A 86 5.24 -14.28 2.39
C LYS A 86 5.45 -12.82 2.72
N ASP A 87 5.63 -12.54 4.00
CA ASP A 87 5.97 -11.22 4.53
C ASP A 87 4.95 -10.12 4.20
N HIS A 88 3.68 -10.51 3.99
CA HIS A 88 2.60 -9.56 3.74
C HIS A 88 2.12 -8.93 5.06
N ILE A 89 1.74 -7.67 4.98
CA ILE A 89 1.04 -6.96 6.04
C ILE A 89 -0.46 -7.12 5.79
N TYR A 90 -1.17 -7.66 6.78
CA TYR A 90 -2.63 -7.74 6.74
C TYR A 90 -3.21 -6.59 7.54
N TYR A 91 -4.01 -5.75 6.90
CA TYR A 91 -4.74 -4.66 7.55
C TYR A 91 -6.24 -4.83 7.33
N ASN A 92 -7.02 -4.36 8.28
CA ASN A 92 -8.47 -4.52 8.26
C ASN A 92 -9.19 -3.22 8.67
N LYS A 93 -10.36 -3.01 8.10
CA LYS A 93 -11.38 -2.07 8.60
C LYS A 93 -12.56 -2.90 9.10
N SER A 94 -13.28 -2.41 10.11
CA SER A 94 -14.49 -3.09 10.62
C SER A 94 -15.62 -3.30 9.58
N ALA A 95 -15.47 -2.83 8.32
CA ALA A 95 -16.40 -3.03 7.22
C ALA A 95 -15.68 -3.51 5.94
N PHE A 96 -16.33 -4.42 5.22
CA PHE A 96 -15.84 -5.31 4.14
C PHE A 96 -15.21 -4.68 2.89
N GLN A 97 -15.03 -3.36 2.78
CA GLN A 97 -14.39 -2.73 1.62
C GLN A 97 -13.10 -2.03 2.01
N ILE A 98 -12.00 -2.73 1.75
CA ILE A 98 -10.64 -2.34 2.11
C ILE A 98 -9.80 -2.14 0.85
N SER A 99 -10.03 -2.96 -0.19
CA SER A 99 -9.32 -2.88 -1.46
C SER A 99 -10.13 -3.59 -2.55
N CYS A 100 -10.10 -3.05 -3.77
CA CYS A 100 -10.78 -3.58 -4.94
C CYS A 100 -9.75 -3.99 -6.01
N ALA A 101 -10.14 -4.90 -6.91
CA ALA A 101 -9.32 -5.21 -8.08
C ALA A 101 -9.03 -3.92 -8.87
N GLY A 102 -7.74 -3.61 -9.07
CA GLY A 102 -7.28 -2.35 -9.66
C GLY A 102 -6.59 -1.40 -8.66
N ASP A 103 -6.64 -1.68 -7.36
CA ASP A 103 -5.87 -0.95 -6.34
C ASP A 103 -4.46 -1.52 -6.13
N SER A 104 -4.17 -2.70 -6.68
CA SER A 104 -2.86 -3.37 -6.59
C SER A 104 -1.71 -2.47 -7.08
N GLY A 105 -0.62 -2.44 -6.31
CA GLY A 105 0.52 -1.53 -6.56
C GLY A 105 0.31 -0.10 -6.07
N GLY A 106 -0.87 0.24 -5.54
CA GLY A 106 -1.11 1.50 -4.86
C GLY A 106 -0.30 1.66 -3.58
N SER A 107 -0.15 2.90 -3.12
CA SER A 107 0.63 3.21 -1.91
C SER A 107 -0.11 2.81 -0.64
N VAL A 108 0.66 2.36 0.35
CA VAL A 108 0.25 2.20 1.75
C VAL A 108 1.05 3.21 2.56
N TYR A 109 0.40 3.90 3.50
CA TYR A 109 1.00 5.01 4.24
C TYR A 109 0.31 5.22 5.59
N SER A 110 0.93 6.00 6.46
CA SER A 110 0.32 6.53 7.69
C SER A 110 0.38 8.05 7.73
N TYR A 111 -0.67 8.69 8.24
CA TYR A 111 -0.61 10.12 8.55
C TYR A 111 0.39 10.36 9.68
N LEU A 112 1.18 11.42 9.52
CA LEU A 112 2.17 11.86 10.51
C LEU A 112 1.50 12.78 11.54
N GLN A 113 1.71 14.09 11.40
CA GLN A 113 1.25 15.09 12.36
C GLN A 113 -0.09 15.73 11.96
N ASP A 114 -0.47 15.63 10.70
CA ASP A 114 -1.65 16.26 10.14
C ASP A 114 -2.31 15.40 9.05
N LEU A 115 -3.38 15.91 8.44
CA LEU A 115 -4.13 15.24 7.36
C LEU A 115 -3.55 15.51 5.96
N LYS A 116 -2.33 16.06 5.88
CA LYS A 116 -1.67 16.46 4.64
C LYS A 116 -0.36 15.70 4.41
N THR A 117 0.32 15.33 5.48
CA THR A 117 1.67 14.77 5.47
C THR A 117 1.65 13.32 5.92
N VAL A 118 2.30 12.46 5.14
CA VAL A 118 2.25 11.01 5.31
C VAL A 118 3.64 10.39 5.22
N GLY A 119 3.86 9.29 5.93
CA GLY A 119 5.02 8.43 5.73
C GLY A 119 4.62 7.11 5.09
N LEU A 120 5.44 6.65 4.15
CA LEU A 120 5.34 5.35 3.51
C LEU A 120 5.89 4.25 4.41
#